data_AF-A0A2A4PGD8-F1
#
_entry.id   AF-A0A2A4PGD8-F1
#
_cell.length_a   1.000
_cell.length_b   1.000
_cell.length_c   1.000
_cell.angle_alpha   90.00
_cell.angle_beta   90.00
_cell.angle_gamma   90.00
#
_symmetry.space_group_name_H-M   'P 1'
#
loop_
_entity.id
_entity.type
_entity.pdbx_description
1 polymer ?
#
loop_
_entity_poly.entity_id
_entity_poly.type
_entity_poly.pdbx_seq_one_letter_code
_entity_poly.pdbx_strand_id
1 'polypeptide(L)'
;MIVNYIGLATEFNTGAYFSDTKKNLYFGGLDGFYWFHPGEIKENPFLPKTTITSFNIFDQPTLLTGDTELKHNENTISFTFSSLQYSLPEKTKYKYKLENYDPDWILANNNNVRYSYLPPGKYQFKVKSSNYDGIWNETPKTLDFSIALPWYLTNLFKLIYVLCFLSLLTLIYKYSKWRWKIKLDLQLKKEEAEKFKKLTIGISSMALFDLVDSNKVFESEGKEAYCAYQISREDETLNPGVAYPLVKKLLNLNSQLPETMVEVILLSRNSADTGLRVFNSIRQHNLDITRAAFTSGNSPFAYISAFAVDLFLSTSPVDVRMALEAGHAAATILSGKGNDADNEQLCIAFDGDAVIFSDESERIYKEKGLEAFTENEQKAAKKPMSGGPFKSFLSALHRLQSFFPEESSPVRTALVTARSAPAHERVVRTLRSWNIRIDEALFLGGMDKGVFLKSFGADIFFDDQTSHCESANEHVATGHVPHGVANE
;
A
#
# COMPACT_ATOMS: atom_id res chain seq x y z
N MET A 1 -67.42 71.03 -11.71
CA MET A 1 -66.25 71.92 -11.82
C MET A 1 -65.23 71.44 -10.79
N ILE A 2 -64.26 70.64 -11.21
CA ILE A 2 -63.18 70.14 -10.34
C ILE A 2 -62.15 71.25 -10.30
N VAL A 3 -61.98 71.89 -9.15
CA VAL A 3 -61.02 72.98 -8.97
C VAL A 3 -59.63 72.35 -8.88
N ASN A 4 -59.01 72.14 -10.05
CA ASN A 4 -57.61 71.79 -10.14
C ASN A 4 -56.80 73.03 -9.71
N TYR A 5 -56.03 72.94 -8.63
CA TYR A 5 -54.98 73.92 -8.28
C TYR A 5 -53.76 73.75 -9.21
N ILE A 6 -54.02 73.76 -10.53
CA ILE A 6 -53.02 73.86 -11.58
C ILE A 6 -53.09 75.31 -12.03
N GLY A 7 -52.14 76.13 -11.58
CA GLY A 7 -52.09 77.55 -11.94
C GLY A 7 -51.70 78.51 -10.82
N LEU A 8 -51.35 78.04 -9.61
CA LEU A 8 -50.73 78.92 -8.61
C LEU A 8 -49.26 79.14 -8.97
N ALA A 9 -48.80 80.39 -8.86
CA ALA A 9 -47.39 80.72 -9.03
C ALA A 9 -46.53 79.98 -7.99
N THR A 10 -45.36 79.50 -8.40
CA THR A 10 -44.38 78.87 -7.51
C THR A 10 -43.70 79.88 -6.58
N GLU A 11 -43.74 81.18 -6.94
CA GLU A 11 -43.15 82.28 -6.19
C GLU A 11 -44.15 83.43 -6.00
N PHE A 12 -44.18 83.99 -4.79
CA PHE A 12 -45.01 85.12 -4.42
C PHE A 12 -44.12 86.30 -4.00
N ASN A 13 -44.57 87.54 -4.26
CA ASN A 13 -43.80 88.73 -3.93
C ASN A 13 -43.80 89.01 -2.43
N THR A 14 -42.63 89.36 -1.88
CA THR A 14 -42.45 89.65 -0.46
C THR A 14 -43.38 90.79 -0.01
N GLY A 15 -44.18 90.54 1.03
CA GLY A 15 -45.10 91.52 1.60
C GLY A 15 -46.41 91.71 0.82
N ALA A 16 -46.60 91.04 -0.33
CA ALA A 16 -47.81 91.15 -1.15
C ALA A 16 -48.92 90.20 -0.67
N TYR A 17 -49.41 90.40 0.55
CA TYR A 17 -50.56 89.65 1.09
C TYR A 17 -51.59 90.60 1.71
N PHE A 18 -52.88 90.27 1.56
CA PHE A 18 -53.98 91.05 2.13
C PHE A 18 -55.16 90.14 2.50
N SER A 19 -55.88 90.47 3.58
CA SER A 19 -57.13 89.80 3.96
C SER A 19 -58.26 90.82 3.98
N ASP A 20 -59.36 90.55 3.27
CA ASP A 20 -60.53 91.42 3.32
C ASP A 20 -61.43 91.15 4.54
N THR A 21 -62.45 91.99 4.74
CA THR A 21 -63.44 91.87 5.82
C THR A 21 -64.32 90.63 5.73
N LYS A 22 -64.37 89.98 4.55
CA LYS A 22 -65.05 88.70 4.31
C LYS A 22 -64.11 87.50 4.51
N LYS A 23 -62.87 87.73 4.96
CA LYS A 23 -61.81 86.72 5.13
C LYS A 23 -61.41 86.02 3.83
N ASN A 24 -61.52 86.70 2.68
CA ASN A 24 -60.79 86.28 1.48
C ASN A 24 -59.32 86.67 1.64
N LEU A 25 -58.43 85.75 1.30
CA LEU A 25 -56.99 85.98 1.30
C LEU A 25 -56.52 86.27 -0.11
N TYR A 26 -55.73 87.32 -0.28
CA TYR A 26 -55.14 87.75 -1.54
C TYR A 26 -53.61 87.65 -1.44
N PHE A 27 -52.98 87.11 -2.46
CA PHE A 27 -51.53 86.94 -2.57
C PHE A 27 -51.04 87.43 -3.94
N GLY A 28 -50.12 88.38 -3.95
CA GLY A 28 -49.50 88.91 -5.17
C GLY A 28 -48.33 88.04 -5.63
N GLY A 29 -48.36 87.63 -6.90
CA GLY A 29 -47.26 86.95 -7.58
C GLY A 29 -46.69 87.82 -8.71
N LEU A 30 -45.80 87.22 -9.51
CA LEU A 30 -45.19 87.87 -10.68
C LEU A 30 -46.22 88.16 -11.79
N ASP A 31 -47.17 87.25 -12.00
CA ASP A 31 -48.16 87.30 -13.09
C ASP A 31 -49.55 87.83 -12.66
N GLY A 32 -49.63 88.52 -11.52
CA GLY A 32 -50.87 89.11 -11.02
C GLY A 32 -51.11 88.80 -9.54
N PHE A 33 -52.37 88.66 -9.14
CA PHE A 33 -52.73 88.29 -7.78
C PHE A 33 -53.70 87.12 -7.77
N TYR A 34 -53.56 86.27 -6.76
CA TYR A 34 -54.42 85.13 -6.48
C TYR A 34 -55.27 85.47 -5.28
N TRP A 35 -56.52 85.04 -5.29
CA TRP A 35 -57.37 85.15 -4.11
C TRP A 35 -58.16 83.88 -3.89
N PHE A 36 -58.36 83.51 -2.64
CA PHE A 36 -59.22 82.39 -2.27
C PHE A 36 -59.83 82.61 -0.89
N HIS A 37 -60.97 81.97 -0.64
CA HIS A 37 -61.58 81.92 0.67
C HIS A 37 -61.19 80.61 1.38
N PRO A 38 -60.51 80.64 2.55
CA PRO A 38 -60.08 79.42 3.24
C PRO A 38 -61.22 78.44 3.57
N GLY A 39 -62.43 78.96 3.82
CA GLY A 39 -63.61 78.14 4.13
C GLY A 39 -64.24 77.41 2.93
N GLU A 40 -63.83 77.75 1.71
CA GLU A 40 -64.34 77.13 0.48
C GLU A 40 -63.41 76.04 -0.08
N ILE A 41 -62.23 75.85 0.53
CA ILE A 41 -61.32 74.75 0.19
C ILE A 41 -61.99 73.45 0.62
N LYS A 42 -62.40 72.65 -0.37
CA LYS A 42 -62.98 71.33 -0.15
C LYS A 42 -61.93 70.27 -0.48
N GLU A 43 -61.71 69.37 0.47
CA GLU A 43 -60.98 68.13 0.19
C GLU A 43 -61.71 67.33 -0.87
N ASN A 44 -60.96 66.65 -1.73
CA ASN A 44 -61.54 65.81 -2.75
C ASN A 44 -61.88 64.42 -2.20
N PRO A 45 -63.17 64.04 -2.08
CA PRO A 45 -63.56 62.74 -1.54
C PRO A 45 -63.42 61.60 -2.56
N PHE A 46 -63.03 61.87 -3.82
CA PHE A 46 -62.91 60.84 -4.83
C PHE A 46 -61.73 59.91 -4.55
N LEU A 47 -62.06 58.64 -4.30
CA LEU A 47 -61.08 57.57 -4.12
C LEU A 47 -60.47 57.17 -5.47
N PRO A 48 -59.13 57.13 -5.59
CA PRO A 48 -58.47 56.72 -6.82
C PRO A 48 -58.68 55.23 -7.08
N LYS A 49 -58.92 54.85 -8.33
CA LYS A 49 -58.96 53.45 -8.76
C LYS A 49 -57.59 53.03 -9.28
N THR A 50 -56.92 52.11 -8.59
CA THR A 50 -55.62 51.58 -9.00
C THR A 50 -55.77 50.43 -9.99
N THR A 51 -54.95 50.40 -11.04
CA THR A 51 -54.87 49.27 -11.97
C THR A 51 -53.41 48.85 -12.16
N ILE A 52 -53.20 47.56 -12.43
CA ILE A 52 -51.90 47.03 -12.84
C ILE A 52 -51.86 47.13 -14.37
N THR A 53 -50.85 47.80 -14.91
CA THR A 53 -50.74 48.11 -16.34
C THR A 53 -49.87 47.11 -17.09
N SER A 54 -48.82 46.60 -16.44
CA SER A 54 -47.96 45.57 -17.03
C SER A 54 -47.39 44.63 -15.98
N PHE A 55 -47.17 43.40 -16.41
CA PHE A 55 -46.55 42.32 -15.67
C PHE A 55 -45.42 41.75 -16.52
N ASN A 56 -44.19 41.87 -16.04
CA ASN A 56 -43.00 41.47 -16.78
C ASN A 56 -42.27 40.36 -16.04
N ILE A 57 -41.83 39.34 -16.78
CA ILE A 57 -40.97 38.26 -16.29
C ILE A 57 -39.62 38.44 -16.98
N PHE A 58 -38.54 38.59 -16.22
CA PHE A 58 -37.20 38.94 -16.76
C PHE A 58 -37.22 40.08 -17.78
N ASP A 59 -37.94 41.15 -17.43
CA ASP A 59 -38.04 42.35 -18.27
C ASP A 59 -38.75 42.11 -19.63
N GLN A 60 -39.40 40.96 -19.83
CA GLN A 60 -40.30 40.68 -20.96
C GLN A 60 -41.78 40.76 -20.56
N PRO A 61 -42.62 41.51 -21.31
CA PRO A 61 -44.03 41.67 -20.98
C PRO A 61 -44.81 40.37 -21.17
N THR A 62 -45.61 40.01 -20.18
CA THR A 62 -46.46 38.81 -20.16
C THR A 62 -47.92 39.19 -19.95
N LEU A 63 -48.85 38.45 -20.56
CA LEU A 63 -50.28 38.71 -20.44
C LEU A 63 -50.77 38.48 -19.01
N LEU A 64 -51.61 39.40 -18.53
CA LEU A 64 -52.24 39.35 -17.21
C LEU A 64 -53.42 38.35 -17.22
N THR A 65 -53.12 37.06 -17.16
CA THR A 65 -54.12 36.01 -16.89
C THR A 65 -54.21 35.75 -15.39
N GLY A 66 -55.43 35.73 -14.85
CA GLY A 66 -55.72 35.73 -13.41
C GLY A 66 -55.15 34.56 -12.59
N ASP A 67 -54.64 33.51 -13.24
CA ASP A 67 -53.95 32.38 -12.61
C ASP A 67 -52.73 31.99 -13.46
N THR A 68 -51.61 32.70 -13.31
CA THR A 68 -50.38 32.42 -14.06
C THR A 68 -49.45 31.53 -13.25
N GLU A 69 -49.19 30.31 -13.74
CA GLU A 69 -48.19 29.40 -13.18
C GLU A 69 -46.85 29.56 -13.92
N LEU A 70 -45.85 29.99 -13.16
CA LEU A 70 -44.49 30.25 -13.62
C LEU A 70 -43.59 29.06 -13.35
N LYS A 71 -42.63 28.84 -14.25
CA LYS A 71 -41.58 27.83 -14.04
C LYS A 71 -40.64 28.26 -12.91
N HIS A 72 -39.95 27.31 -12.29
CA HIS A 72 -39.02 27.60 -11.19
C HIS A 72 -37.90 28.59 -11.57
N ASN A 73 -37.60 28.74 -12.86
CA ASN A 73 -36.58 29.64 -13.38
C ASN A 73 -37.15 31.03 -13.68
N GLU A 74 -38.47 31.21 -13.75
CA GLU A 74 -39.18 32.46 -14.02
C GLU A 74 -39.43 33.25 -12.72
N ASN A 75 -38.37 33.55 -11.98
CA ASN A 75 -38.43 34.03 -10.59
C ASN A 75 -38.10 35.52 -10.40
N THR A 76 -37.92 36.28 -11.48
CA THR A 76 -37.69 37.72 -11.44
C THR A 76 -38.84 38.43 -12.14
N ILE A 77 -39.61 39.19 -11.37
CA ILE A 77 -40.91 39.70 -11.77
C ILE A 77 -40.97 41.20 -11.50
N SER A 78 -41.47 41.96 -12.46
CA SER A 78 -41.69 43.40 -12.34
C SER A 78 -43.16 43.76 -12.57
N PHE A 79 -43.73 44.58 -11.70
CA PHE A 79 -45.10 45.07 -11.76
C PHE A 79 -45.09 46.56 -12.03
N THR A 80 -45.83 47.01 -13.04
CA THR A 80 -46.13 48.43 -13.24
C THR A 80 -47.61 48.67 -12.98
N PHE A 81 -47.91 49.74 -12.25
CA PHE A 81 -49.27 50.09 -11.84
C PHE A 81 -49.53 51.57 -12.06
N SER A 82 -50.80 51.95 -12.15
CA SER A 82 -51.19 53.34 -12.31
C SER A 82 -52.52 53.62 -11.61
N SER A 83 -52.63 54.82 -11.05
CA SER A 83 -53.89 55.36 -10.56
C SER A 83 -54.68 55.96 -11.72
N LEU A 84 -55.97 55.66 -11.83
CA LEU A 84 -56.88 56.24 -12.83
C LEU A 84 -57.33 57.68 -12.46
N GLN A 85 -56.47 58.42 -11.76
CA GLN A 85 -56.67 59.82 -11.37
C GLN A 85 -55.69 60.71 -12.14
N TYR A 86 -56.23 61.55 -13.03
CA TYR A 86 -55.44 62.40 -13.93
C TYR A 86 -55.09 63.77 -13.33
N SER A 87 -55.76 64.18 -12.25
CA SER A 87 -55.46 65.42 -11.53
C SER A 87 -54.21 65.24 -10.67
N LEU A 88 -53.15 66.01 -10.96
CA LEU A 88 -51.89 66.05 -10.20
C LEU A 88 -51.26 64.65 -9.96
N PRO A 89 -50.91 63.91 -11.03
CA PRO A 89 -50.38 62.55 -10.92
C PRO A 89 -49.09 62.47 -10.09
N GLU A 90 -48.27 63.53 -10.11
CA GLU A 90 -47.02 63.63 -9.32
C GLU A 90 -47.24 63.58 -7.80
N LYS A 91 -48.44 63.94 -7.32
CA LYS A 91 -48.80 63.88 -5.90
C LYS A 91 -49.44 62.54 -5.48
N THR A 92 -49.69 61.64 -6.45
CA THR A 92 -50.26 60.31 -6.17
C THR A 92 -49.21 59.42 -5.54
N LYS A 93 -49.47 58.90 -4.34
CA LYS A 93 -48.60 57.92 -3.67
C LYS A 93 -49.15 56.52 -3.86
N TYR A 94 -48.25 55.53 -3.89
CA TYR A 94 -48.61 54.12 -4.01
C TYR A 94 -48.08 53.33 -2.83
N LYS A 95 -48.84 52.33 -2.40
CA LYS A 95 -48.41 51.30 -1.45
C LYS A 95 -48.63 49.94 -2.08
N TYR A 96 -47.64 49.08 -1.95
CA TYR A 96 -47.71 47.71 -2.45
C TYR A 96 -47.33 46.72 -1.35
N LYS A 97 -47.76 45.47 -1.52
CA LYS A 97 -47.42 44.34 -0.66
C LYS A 97 -47.50 43.06 -1.48
N LEU A 98 -46.45 42.24 -1.44
CA LEU A 98 -46.48 40.88 -1.95
C LEU A 98 -46.78 39.92 -0.80
N GLU A 99 -47.98 39.35 -0.77
CA GLU A 99 -48.31 38.36 0.25
C GLU A 99 -47.45 37.10 0.12
N ASN A 100 -47.09 36.52 1.26
CA ASN A 100 -46.12 35.43 1.40
C ASN A 100 -44.67 35.81 1.06
N TYR A 101 -44.35 37.11 0.99
CA TYR A 101 -42.97 37.61 0.88
C TYR A 101 -42.72 38.86 1.73
N ASP A 102 -43.55 39.90 1.58
CA ASP A 102 -43.42 41.15 2.34
C ASP A 102 -44.18 41.07 3.67
N PRO A 103 -43.56 41.43 4.81
CA PRO A 103 -44.24 41.43 6.11
C PRO A 103 -45.34 42.51 6.18
N ASP A 104 -45.06 43.72 5.68
CA ASP A 104 -45.92 44.90 5.75
C ASP A 104 -46.04 45.65 4.41
N TRP A 105 -46.92 46.65 4.37
CA TRP A 105 -47.09 47.52 3.19
C TRP A 105 -45.89 48.43 2.98
N ILE A 106 -45.35 48.44 1.76
CA ILE A 106 -44.19 49.24 1.36
C ILE A 106 -44.67 50.46 0.55
N LEU A 107 -44.16 51.65 0.87
CA LEU A 107 -44.41 52.87 0.08
C LEU A 107 -43.58 52.82 -1.20
N ALA A 108 -44.22 52.97 -2.36
CA ALA A 108 -43.51 52.96 -3.64
C ALA A 108 -42.90 54.34 -3.94
N ASN A 109 -41.63 54.35 -4.36
CA ASN A 109 -40.98 55.56 -4.86
C ASN A 109 -41.44 55.90 -6.29
N ASN A 110 -41.67 54.86 -7.10
CA ASN A 110 -42.11 54.95 -8.49
C ASN A 110 -43.32 54.04 -8.72
N ASN A 111 -43.90 54.11 -9.92
CA ASN A 111 -45.02 53.28 -10.36
C ASN A 111 -44.62 51.88 -10.86
N ASN A 112 -43.35 51.49 -10.68
CA ASN A 112 -42.78 50.20 -11.07
C ASN A 112 -42.04 49.58 -9.87
N VAL A 113 -42.31 48.31 -9.60
CA VAL A 113 -41.71 47.51 -8.51
C VAL A 113 -41.18 46.21 -9.08
N ARG A 114 -39.94 45.85 -8.71
CA ARG A 114 -39.26 44.63 -9.16
C ARG A 114 -38.93 43.73 -7.97
N TYR A 115 -39.29 42.46 -8.06
CA TYR A 115 -38.87 41.38 -7.16
C TYR A 115 -37.92 40.46 -7.90
N SER A 116 -36.74 40.24 -7.32
CA SER A 116 -35.70 39.38 -7.89
C SER A 116 -35.55 38.11 -7.06
N TYR A 117 -35.38 36.97 -7.72
CA TYR A 117 -35.14 35.68 -7.08
C TYR A 117 -36.21 35.24 -6.08
N LEU A 118 -37.49 35.38 -6.45
CA LEU A 118 -38.59 34.88 -5.62
C LEU A 118 -38.50 33.35 -5.45
N PRO A 119 -38.63 32.82 -4.22
CA PRO A 119 -38.64 31.39 -4.00
C PRO A 119 -39.86 30.72 -4.65
N PRO A 120 -39.85 29.39 -4.87
CA PRO A 120 -41.05 28.67 -5.31
C PRO A 120 -42.18 28.79 -4.27
N GLY A 121 -43.38 29.13 -4.71
CA GLY A 121 -44.49 29.41 -3.82
C GLY A 121 -45.71 30.01 -4.51
N LYS A 122 -46.75 30.31 -3.73
CA LYS A 122 -47.94 31.05 -4.18
C LYS A 122 -47.87 32.47 -3.67
N TYR A 123 -48.07 33.45 -4.55
CA TYR A 123 -47.94 34.86 -4.25
C TYR A 123 -49.18 35.63 -4.69
N GLN A 124 -49.54 36.65 -3.91
CA GLN A 124 -50.61 37.59 -4.23
C GLN A 124 -50.04 39.01 -4.14
N PHE A 125 -49.89 39.68 -5.28
CA PHE A 125 -49.44 41.07 -5.33
C PHE A 125 -50.62 42.00 -5.09
N LYS A 126 -50.49 42.91 -4.11
CA LYS A 126 -51.50 43.90 -3.74
C LYS A 126 -50.96 45.30 -3.94
N VAL A 127 -51.72 46.18 -4.58
CA VAL A 127 -51.37 47.59 -4.73
C VAL A 127 -52.57 48.50 -4.48
N LYS A 128 -52.34 49.60 -3.76
CA LYS A 128 -53.31 50.68 -3.56
C LYS A 128 -52.66 52.05 -3.78
N SER A 129 -53.46 53.04 -4.16
CA SER A 129 -53.02 54.41 -4.39
C SER A 129 -53.75 55.42 -3.48
N SER A 130 -53.11 56.55 -3.21
CA SER A 130 -53.73 57.73 -2.61
C SER A 130 -54.15 58.73 -3.67
N ASN A 131 -55.13 59.58 -3.36
CA ASN A 131 -55.38 60.78 -4.17
C ASN A 131 -54.29 61.84 -3.89
N TYR A 132 -54.35 62.99 -4.58
CA TYR A 132 -53.42 64.11 -4.37
C TYR A 132 -53.56 64.78 -2.99
N ASP A 133 -54.69 64.60 -2.30
CA ASP A 133 -54.94 65.09 -0.94
C ASP A 133 -54.49 64.10 0.15
N GLY A 134 -53.94 62.93 -0.24
CA GLY A 134 -53.40 61.93 0.68
C GLY A 134 -54.42 60.92 1.24
N ILE A 135 -55.65 60.92 0.74
CA ILE A 135 -56.70 59.94 1.08
C ILE A 135 -56.43 58.64 0.31
N TRP A 136 -56.36 57.52 1.01
CA TRP A 136 -56.05 56.20 0.45
C TRP A 136 -57.30 55.42 0.08
N ASN A 137 -57.26 54.73 -1.05
CA ASN A 137 -58.26 53.70 -1.34
C ASN A 137 -57.89 52.40 -0.61
N GLU A 138 -58.72 51.99 0.35
CA GLU A 138 -58.49 50.78 1.14
C GLU A 138 -58.83 49.47 0.41
N THR A 139 -59.45 49.52 -0.78
CA THR A 139 -59.61 48.34 -1.63
C THR A 139 -58.42 48.18 -2.58
N PRO A 140 -57.45 47.29 -2.31
CA PRO A 140 -56.29 47.12 -3.19
C PRO A 140 -56.67 46.35 -4.45
N LYS A 141 -55.93 46.61 -5.54
CA LYS A 141 -55.94 45.76 -6.72
C LYS A 141 -55.00 44.59 -6.49
N THR A 142 -55.48 43.37 -6.76
CA THR A 142 -54.73 42.12 -6.55
C THR A 142 -54.41 41.42 -7.87
N LEU A 143 -53.30 40.66 -7.87
CA LEU A 143 -52.88 39.76 -8.95
C LEU A 143 -52.23 38.51 -8.34
N ASP A 144 -52.72 37.34 -8.72
CA ASP A 144 -52.29 36.05 -8.18
C ASP A 144 -51.37 35.33 -9.18
N PHE A 145 -50.28 34.75 -8.68
CA PHE A 145 -49.36 33.92 -9.47
C PHE A 145 -48.66 32.88 -8.59
N SER A 146 -48.17 31.79 -9.20
CA SER A 146 -47.38 30.76 -8.51
C SER A 146 -46.09 30.43 -9.23
N ILE A 147 -45.05 30.10 -8.48
CA ILE A 147 -43.75 29.65 -9.02
C ILE A 147 -43.57 28.17 -8.66
N ALA A 148 -43.44 27.31 -9.68
CA ALA A 148 -43.31 25.86 -9.51
C ALA A 148 -42.00 25.46 -8.81
N LEU A 149 -41.99 24.32 -8.10
CA LEU A 149 -40.78 23.78 -7.50
C LEU A 149 -39.83 23.20 -8.58
N PRO A 150 -38.50 23.31 -8.40
CA PRO A 150 -37.53 22.65 -9.27
C PRO A 150 -37.69 21.13 -9.28
N TRP A 151 -37.56 20.51 -10.46
CA TRP A 151 -37.77 19.08 -10.67
C TRP A 151 -36.84 18.18 -9.83
N TYR A 152 -35.60 18.60 -9.59
CA TYR A 152 -34.61 17.88 -8.78
C TYR A 152 -34.90 17.92 -7.27
N LEU A 153 -35.86 18.74 -6.81
CA LEU A 153 -36.30 18.80 -5.41
C LEU A 153 -37.56 17.97 -5.14
N THR A 154 -38.11 17.32 -6.17
CA THR A 154 -39.30 16.45 -6.04
C THR A 154 -39.00 15.19 -5.23
N ASN A 155 -40.02 14.61 -4.59
CA ASN A 155 -39.85 13.42 -3.75
C ASN A 155 -39.33 12.20 -4.51
N LEU A 156 -39.68 12.07 -5.79
CA LEU A 156 -39.17 11.00 -6.66
C LEU A 156 -37.65 11.11 -6.85
N PHE A 157 -37.13 12.31 -7.12
CA PHE A 157 -35.69 12.52 -7.29
C PHE A 157 -34.92 12.35 -5.98
N LYS A 158 -35.50 12.73 -4.84
CA LYS A 158 -34.92 12.40 -3.51
C LYS A 158 -34.76 10.90 -3.32
N LEU A 159 -35.76 10.10 -3.73
CA LEU A 159 -35.68 8.64 -3.67
C LEU A 159 -34.59 8.08 -4.61
N ILE A 160 -34.45 8.64 -5.81
CA ILE A 160 -33.36 8.28 -6.73
C ILE A 160 -31.99 8.59 -6.12
N TYR A 161 -31.81 9.74 -5.47
CA TYR A 161 -30.55 10.07 -4.80
C TYR A 161 -30.19 9.06 -3.70
N VAL A 162 -31.18 8.64 -2.90
CA VAL A 162 -30.98 7.60 -1.88
C VAL A 162 -30.58 6.27 -2.51
N LEU A 163 -31.23 5.86 -3.60
CA LEU A 163 -30.89 4.62 -4.31
C LEU A 163 -29.49 4.67 -4.92
N CYS A 164 -29.11 5.78 -5.57
CA CYS A 164 -27.77 5.98 -6.10
C CYS A 164 -26.70 5.93 -5.00
N PHE A 165 -26.98 6.55 -3.85
CA PHE A 165 -26.09 6.53 -2.69
C PHE A 165 -25.91 5.11 -2.14
N LEU A 166 -27.00 4.34 -1.98
CA LEU A 166 -26.94 2.95 -1.54
C LEU A 166 -26.19 2.07 -2.56
N SER A 167 -26.45 2.24 -3.85
CA SER A 167 -25.73 1.54 -4.93
C SER A 167 -24.22 1.79 -4.85
N LEU A 168 -23.81 3.06 -4.71
CA LEU A 168 -22.41 3.43 -4.55
C LEU A 168 -21.76 2.75 -3.34
N LEU A 169 -22.44 2.74 -2.19
CA LEU A 169 -21.97 2.04 -0.99
C LEU A 169 -21.79 0.54 -1.23
N THR A 170 -22.75 -0.11 -1.91
CA THR A 170 -22.62 -1.55 -2.22
C THR A 170 -21.46 -1.84 -3.17
N LEU A 171 -21.20 -0.98 -4.15
CA LEU A 171 -20.06 -1.11 -5.06
C LEU A 171 -18.73 -0.96 -4.31
N ILE A 172 -18.62 0.04 -3.42
CA ILE A 172 -17.43 0.24 -2.58
C ILE A 172 -17.19 -0.97 -1.67
N TYR A 173 -18.25 -1.50 -1.04
CA TYR A 173 -18.16 -2.68 -0.19
C TYR A 173 -17.71 -3.92 -0.99
N LYS A 174 -18.33 -4.17 -2.15
CA LYS A 174 -17.96 -5.29 -3.05
C LYS A 174 -16.52 -5.17 -3.51
N TYR A 175 -16.10 -3.99 -3.96
CA TYR A 175 -14.73 -3.73 -4.40
C TYR A 175 -13.71 -3.94 -3.28
N SER A 176 -13.99 -3.40 -2.08
CA SER A 176 -13.15 -3.60 -0.91
C SER A 176 -13.01 -5.08 -0.59
N LYS A 177 -14.12 -5.80 -0.46
CA LYS A 177 -14.14 -7.25 -0.15
C LYS A 177 -13.36 -8.06 -1.20
N TRP A 178 -13.52 -7.76 -2.48
CA TRP A 178 -12.75 -8.38 -3.55
C TRP A 178 -11.25 -8.15 -3.40
N ARG A 179 -10.84 -6.91 -3.10
CA ARG A 179 -9.43 -6.56 -2.88
C ARG A 179 -8.82 -7.27 -1.66
N TRP A 180 -9.58 -7.40 -0.57
CA TRP A 180 -9.16 -8.17 0.61
C TRP A 180 -8.93 -9.65 0.27
N LYS A 181 -9.86 -10.26 -0.49
CA LYS A 181 -9.74 -11.67 -0.89
C LYS A 181 -8.50 -11.92 -1.75
N ILE A 182 -8.16 -11.03 -2.68
CA ILE A 182 -6.95 -11.14 -3.51
C ILE A 182 -5.68 -11.08 -2.67
N LYS A 183 -5.62 -10.16 -1.70
CA LYS A 183 -4.44 -10.06 -0.81
C LYS A 183 -4.24 -11.32 0.02
N LEU A 184 -5.32 -11.87 0.56
CA LEU A 184 -5.28 -13.09 1.36
C LEU A 184 -4.84 -14.30 0.52
N ASP A 185 -5.40 -14.47 -0.69
CA ASP A 185 -5.01 -15.54 -1.61
C ASP A 185 -3.53 -15.46 -2.00
N LEU A 186 -3.02 -14.25 -2.23
CA LEU A 186 -1.59 -14.03 -2.51
C LEU A 186 -0.69 -14.35 -1.31
N GLN A 187 -1.14 -14.08 -0.09
CA GLN A 187 -0.38 -14.42 1.12
C GLN A 187 -0.31 -15.93 1.31
N LEU A 188 -1.44 -16.62 1.19
CA LEU A 188 -1.50 -18.08 1.29
C LEU A 188 -0.61 -18.76 0.24
N LYS A 189 -0.69 -18.32 -1.02
CA LYS A 189 0.17 -18.85 -2.10
C LYS A 189 1.66 -18.63 -1.84
N LYS A 190 2.03 -17.49 -1.23
CA LYS A 190 3.43 -17.22 -0.87
C LYS A 190 3.89 -18.11 0.28
N GLU A 191 3.06 -18.28 1.30
CA GLU A 191 3.35 -19.18 2.42
C GLU A 191 3.47 -20.62 1.96
N GLU A 192 2.58 -21.08 1.07
CA GLU A 192 2.68 -22.39 0.42
C GLU A 192 3.97 -22.53 -0.39
N ALA A 193 4.29 -21.56 -1.26
CA ALA A 193 5.51 -21.59 -2.06
C ALA A 193 6.79 -21.59 -1.21
N GLU A 194 6.83 -20.81 -0.12
CA GLU A 194 7.96 -20.82 0.81
C GLU A 194 8.04 -22.12 1.61
N LYS A 195 6.91 -22.69 2.01
CA LYS A 195 6.84 -23.98 2.72
C LYS A 195 7.32 -25.13 1.84
N PHE A 196 6.94 -25.14 0.57
CA PHE A 196 7.33 -26.16 -0.42
C PHE A 196 8.57 -25.78 -1.23
N LYS A 197 9.36 -24.79 -0.79
CA LYS A 197 10.63 -24.47 -1.42
C LYS A 197 11.59 -25.66 -1.24
N LYS A 198 12.07 -26.22 -2.35
CA LYS A 198 13.03 -27.32 -2.35
C LYS A 198 14.39 -26.88 -1.80
N LEU A 199 15.02 -27.73 -1.01
CA LEU A 199 16.43 -27.64 -0.65
C LEU A 199 17.26 -28.13 -1.83
N THR A 200 18.02 -27.23 -2.44
CA THR A 200 18.87 -27.56 -3.60
C THR A 200 20.34 -27.62 -3.21
N ILE A 201 20.99 -28.74 -3.48
CA ILE A 201 22.40 -28.98 -3.12
C ILE A 201 23.21 -29.17 -4.39
N GLY A 202 24.17 -28.27 -4.62
CA GLY A 202 25.14 -28.40 -5.70
C GLY A 202 26.35 -29.20 -5.22
N ILE A 203 26.73 -30.25 -5.94
CA ILE A 203 27.88 -31.08 -5.56
C ILE A 203 28.84 -31.27 -6.73
N SER A 204 30.14 -31.19 -6.47
CA SER A 204 31.15 -31.51 -7.49
C SER A 204 31.33 -33.02 -7.68
N SER A 205 31.75 -33.44 -8.88
CA SER A 205 31.95 -34.87 -9.18
C SER A 205 32.94 -35.55 -8.22
N MET A 206 34.02 -34.87 -7.83
CA MET A 206 35.03 -35.40 -6.89
C MET A 206 34.57 -35.39 -5.43
N ALA A 207 33.59 -34.55 -5.07
CA ALA A 207 32.99 -34.61 -3.75
C ALA A 207 32.03 -35.80 -3.63
N LEU A 208 31.29 -36.09 -4.71
CA LEU A 208 30.32 -37.19 -4.76
C LEU A 208 30.97 -38.58 -4.93
N PHE A 209 32.00 -38.70 -5.76
CA PHE A 209 32.68 -39.97 -6.02
C PHE A 209 34.18 -39.87 -5.85
N ASP A 210 34.79 -40.99 -5.48
CA ASP A 210 36.24 -41.12 -5.46
C ASP A 210 36.78 -41.12 -6.89
N LEU A 211 37.45 -40.01 -7.22
CA LEU A 211 38.10 -39.77 -8.49
C LEU A 211 39.59 -39.49 -8.30
N VAL A 212 40.19 -39.91 -7.18
CA VAL A 212 41.59 -39.61 -6.83
C VAL A 212 42.54 -40.08 -7.94
N ASP A 213 42.40 -41.32 -8.41
CA ASP A 213 43.27 -41.86 -9.46
C ASP A 213 43.05 -41.17 -10.81
N SER A 214 41.80 -40.80 -11.11
CA SER A 214 41.50 -40.03 -12.31
C SER A 214 42.13 -38.64 -12.25
N ASN A 215 42.08 -37.99 -11.08
CA ASN A 215 42.67 -36.67 -10.89
C ASN A 215 44.20 -36.71 -10.99
N LYS A 216 44.85 -37.79 -10.53
CA LYS A 216 46.30 -38.00 -10.75
C LYS A 216 46.66 -38.06 -12.23
N VAL A 217 45.85 -38.74 -13.05
CA VAL A 217 46.06 -38.78 -14.51
C VAL A 217 45.91 -37.38 -15.13
N PHE A 218 44.94 -36.59 -14.67
CA PHE A 218 44.79 -35.20 -15.10
C PHE A 218 46.00 -34.33 -14.73
N GLU A 219 46.50 -34.45 -13.51
CA GLU A 219 47.64 -33.67 -13.01
C GLU A 219 48.97 -34.06 -13.67
N SER A 220 49.16 -35.33 -13.99
CA SER A 220 50.41 -35.85 -14.56
C SER A 220 50.46 -35.83 -16.09
N GLU A 221 49.36 -36.18 -16.76
CA GLU A 221 49.31 -36.40 -18.21
C GLU A 221 48.38 -35.40 -18.94
N GLY A 222 47.63 -34.58 -18.20
CA GLY A 222 46.79 -33.51 -18.75
C GLY A 222 45.38 -33.95 -19.16
N LYS A 223 44.66 -33.00 -19.78
CA LYS A 223 43.21 -33.12 -20.08
C LYS A 223 42.88 -34.26 -21.05
N GLU A 224 43.70 -34.48 -22.07
CA GLU A 224 43.43 -35.47 -23.13
C GLU A 224 43.55 -36.90 -22.59
N ALA A 225 44.60 -37.18 -21.82
CA ALA A 225 44.80 -38.46 -21.14
C ALA A 225 43.70 -38.72 -20.10
N TYR A 226 43.30 -37.69 -19.34
CA TYR A 226 42.15 -37.78 -18.43
C TYR A 226 40.86 -38.17 -19.15
N CYS A 227 40.55 -37.52 -20.28
CA CYS A 227 39.36 -37.84 -21.05
C CYS A 227 39.37 -39.29 -21.54
N ALA A 228 40.48 -39.75 -22.12
CA ALA A 228 40.62 -41.13 -22.56
C ALA A 228 40.49 -42.13 -21.40
N TYR A 229 41.06 -41.79 -20.24
CA TYR A 229 40.96 -42.60 -19.02
C TYR A 229 39.50 -42.73 -18.55
N GLN A 230 38.73 -41.64 -18.55
CA GLN A 230 37.31 -41.69 -18.17
C GLN A 230 36.45 -42.50 -19.15
N ILE A 231 36.67 -42.31 -20.46
CA ILE A 231 35.89 -43.00 -21.51
C ILE A 231 36.18 -44.50 -21.51
N SER A 232 37.45 -44.90 -21.39
CA SER A 232 37.83 -46.33 -21.36
C SER A 232 37.25 -47.10 -20.18
N ARG A 233 36.81 -46.40 -19.13
CA ARG A 233 36.25 -46.93 -17.88
C ARG A 233 34.83 -46.44 -17.63
N GLU A 234 34.12 -46.02 -18.69
CA GLU A 234 32.80 -45.38 -18.58
C GLU A 234 31.76 -46.26 -17.86
N ASP A 235 31.85 -47.57 -18.02
CA ASP A 235 30.96 -48.55 -17.39
C ASP A 235 31.48 -49.03 -16.01
N GLU A 236 32.70 -48.66 -15.63
CA GLU A 236 33.25 -48.97 -14.30
C GLU A 236 32.65 -48.03 -13.24
N THR A 237 31.89 -48.62 -12.31
CA THR A 237 31.30 -47.92 -11.17
C THR A 237 32.36 -47.22 -10.34
N LEU A 238 32.18 -45.92 -10.10
CA LEU A 238 33.03 -45.17 -9.17
C LEU A 238 32.70 -45.52 -7.72
N ASN A 239 33.74 -45.58 -6.89
CA ASN A 239 33.57 -45.75 -5.45
C ASN A 239 32.96 -44.48 -4.82
N PRO A 240 32.18 -44.62 -3.74
CA PRO A 240 31.66 -43.49 -2.97
C PRO A 240 32.75 -42.49 -2.56
N GLY A 241 32.50 -41.20 -2.80
CA GLY A 241 33.33 -40.11 -2.30
C GLY A 241 32.94 -39.68 -0.88
N VAL A 242 33.65 -38.68 -0.35
CA VAL A 242 33.46 -38.22 1.04
C VAL A 242 32.05 -37.69 1.29
N ALA A 243 31.46 -36.97 0.33
CA ALA A 243 30.12 -36.42 0.48
C ALA A 243 29.00 -37.40 0.04
N TYR A 244 29.36 -38.60 -0.43
CA TYR A 244 28.37 -39.61 -0.86
C TYR A 244 27.39 -40.02 0.25
N PRO A 245 27.82 -40.37 1.49
CA PRO A 245 26.88 -40.77 2.54
C PRO A 245 25.88 -39.66 2.88
N LEU A 246 26.38 -38.41 2.92
CA LEU A 246 25.56 -37.21 3.13
C LEU A 246 24.50 -37.06 2.02
N VAL A 247 24.91 -37.13 0.75
CA VAL A 247 23.98 -37.03 -0.39
C VAL A 247 22.95 -38.14 -0.38
N LYS A 248 23.37 -39.38 -0.07
CA LYS A 248 22.45 -40.53 0.02
C LYS A 248 21.40 -40.30 1.10
N LYS A 249 21.78 -39.84 2.30
CA LYS A 249 20.85 -39.52 3.39
C LYS A 249 19.89 -38.40 3.02
N LEU A 250 20.40 -37.33 2.42
CA LEU A 250 19.61 -36.18 1.96
C LEU A 250 18.55 -36.57 0.91
N LEU A 251 18.93 -37.37 -0.10
CA LEU A 251 18.00 -37.87 -1.10
C LEU A 251 16.98 -38.84 -0.49
N ASN A 252 17.39 -39.65 0.50
CA ASN A 252 16.49 -40.58 1.18
C ASN A 252 15.38 -39.86 1.96
N LEU A 253 15.58 -38.60 2.38
CA LEU A 253 14.52 -37.80 3.03
C LEU A 253 13.28 -37.64 2.15
N ASN A 254 13.43 -37.63 0.83
CA ASN A 254 12.31 -37.53 -0.10
C ASN A 254 11.36 -38.73 -0.02
N SER A 255 11.82 -39.90 0.45
CA SER A 255 10.95 -41.08 0.64
C SER A 255 9.96 -40.92 1.79
N GLN A 256 10.25 -40.02 2.74
CA GLN A 256 9.44 -39.77 3.93
C GLN A 256 8.63 -38.47 3.83
N LEU A 257 8.77 -37.73 2.72
CA LEU A 257 8.09 -36.46 2.47
C LEU A 257 6.99 -36.63 1.43
N PRO A 258 5.92 -35.81 1.48
CA PRO A 258 4.80 -35.91 0.54
C PRO A 258 5.18 -35.53 -0.89
N GLU A 259 6.22 -34.72 -1.06
CA GLU A 259 6.77 -34.29 -2.35
C GLU A 259 8.30 -34.34 -2.30
N THR A 260 8.95 -34.31 -3.48
CA THR A 260 10.42 -34.19 -3.58
C THR A 260 10.86 -32.81 -3.09
N MET A 261 11.35 -32.74 -1.86
CA MET A 261 11.75 -31.50 -1.19
C MET A 261 13.26 -31.29 -1.21
N VAL A 262 14.06 -32.34 -1.42
CA VAL A 262 15.51 -32.28 -1.54
C VAL A 262 15.91 -32.60 -2.96
N GLU A 263 16.77 -31.78 -3.53
CA GLU A 263 17.28 -31.98 -4.87
C GLU A 263 18.79 -31.79 -4.90
N VAL A 264 19.47 -32.73 -5.55
CA VAL A 264 20.93 -32.70 -5.68
C VAL A 264 21.27 -32.50 -7.15
N ILE A 265 22.15 -31.55 -7.44
CA ILE A 265 22.57 -31.17 -8.78
C ILE A 265 24.07 -31.37 -8.89
N LEU A 266 24.49 -32.10 -9.91
CA LEU A 266 25.91 -32.32 -10.18
C LEU A 266 26.51 -31.11 -10.91
N LEU A 267 27.52 -30.48 -10.31
CA LEU A 267 28.22 -29.33 -10.86
C LEU A 267 29.67 -29.72 -11.14
N SER A 268 29.97 -30.02 -12.41
CA SER A 268 31.26 -30.59 -12.79
C SER A 268 32.04 -29.71 -13.73
N ARG A 269 33.35 -29.64 -13.48
CA ARG A 269 34.35 -29.09 -14.42
C ARG A 269 34.59 -30.01 -15.61
N ASN A 270 34.10 -31.25 -15.57
CA ASN A 270 34.29 -32.21 -16.66
C ASN A 270 33.54 -31.78 -17.93
N SER A 271 33.90 -32.40 -19.06
CA SER A 271 33.09 -32.32 -20.27
C SER A 271 31.82 -33.15 -20.11
N ALA A 272 30.80 -32.88 -20.93
CA ALA A 272 29.59 -33.70 -20.94
C ALA A 272 29.90 -35.18 -21.25
N ASP A 273 30.89 -35.41 -22.12
CA ASP A 273 31.36 -36.73 -22.55
C ASP A 273 31.99 -37.52 -21.38
N THR A 274 32.96 -36.92 -20.69
CA THR A 274 33.59 -37.53 -19.50
C THR A 274 32.67 -37.57 -18.28
N GLY A 275 31.57 -36.82 -18.32
CA GLY A 275 30.51 -36.82 -17.32
C GLY A 275 29.64 -38.09 -17.32
N LEU A 276 29.67 -38.87 -18.41
CA LEU A 276 28.80 -40.04 -18.56
C LEU A 276 29.11 -41.15 -17.54
N ARG A 277 30.39 -41.38 -17.24
CA ARG A 277 30.82 -42.31 -16.18
C ARG A 277 30.25 -41.94 -14.81
N VAL A 278 30.21 -40.65 -14.50
CA VAL A 278 29.65 -40.15 -13.23
C VAL A 278 28.15 -40.44 -13.17
N PHE A 279 27.41 -40.23 -14.26
CA PHE A 279 25.99 -40.58 -14.32
C PHE A 279 25.70 -42.07 -14.31
N ASN A 280 26.54 -42.89 -14.96
CA ASN A 280 26.43 -44.34 -14.90
C ASN A 280 26.62 -44.81 -13.45
N SER A 281 27.58 -44.23 -12.74
CA SER A 281 27.80 -44.50 -11.31
C SER A 281 26.61 -44.05 -10.45
N ILE A 282 26.06 -42.84 -10.68
CA ILE A 282 24.82 -42.36 -10.02
C ILE A 282 23.68 -43.37 -10.17
N ARG A 283 23.49 -43.88 -11.39
CA ARG A 283 22.44 -44.85 -11.71
C ARG A 283 22.67 -46.20 -11.04
N GLN A 284 23.89 -46.71 -11.07
CA GLN A 284 24.26 -47.99 -10.43
C GLN A 284 24.12 -47.92 -8.89
N HIS A 285 24.37 -46.74 -8.31
CA HIS A 285 24.18 -46.46 -6.88
C HIS A 285 22.74 -46.07 -6.49
N ASN A 286 21.80 -46.03 -7.45
CA ASN A 286 20.39 -45.64 -7.25
C ASN A 286 20.20 -44.25 -6.60
N LEU A 287 21.03 -43.27 -6.97
CA LEU A 287 20.87 -41.88 -6.54
C LEU A 287 19.94 -41.13 -7.50
N ASP A 288 18.91 -40.47 -6.98
CA ASP A 288 17.96 -39.66 -7.77
C ASP A 288 18.55 -38.28 -8.13
N ILE A 289 19.61 -38.28 -8.94
CA ILE A 289 20.28 -37.07 -9.45
C ILE A 289 20.02 -36.99 -10.95
N THR A 290 19.11 -36.11 -11.35
CA THR A 290 18.65 -35.98 -12.74
C THR A 290 19.22 -34.76 -13.47
N ARG A 291 19.76 -33.79 -12.73
CA ARG A 291 20.29 -32.53 -13.29
C ARG A 291 21.79 -32.40 -13.07
N ALA A 292 22.48 -31.89 -14.09
CA ALA A 292 23.89 -31.60 -14.02
C ALA A 292 24.29 -30.41 -14.91
N ALA A 293 25.40 -29.77 -14.59
CA ALA A 293 26.11 -28.84 -15.46
C ALA A 293 27.56 -29.29 -15.64
N PHE A 294 27.98 -29.40 -16.90
CA PHE A 294 29.34 -29.75 -17.31
C PHE A 294 29.96 -28.56 -18.03
N THR A 295 31.04 -28.02 -17.47
CA THR A 295 31.64 -26.77 -17.94
C THR A 295 32.94 -26.94 -18.73
N SER A 296 33.34 -28.18 -19.02
CA SER A 296 34.49 -28.53 -19.89
C SER A 296 35.83 -27.87 -19.50
N GLY A 297 36.01 -27.59 -18.21
CA GLY A 297 37.22 -27.04 -17.59
C GLY A 297 36.98 -25.72 -16.86
N ASN A 298 35.92 -24.99 -17.19
CA ASN A 298 35.59 -23.72 -16.53
C ASN A 298 34.98 -23.93 -15.14
N SER A 299 35.00 -22.91 -14.28
CA SER A 299 34.32 -23.00 -12.98
C SER A 299 32.81 -23.19 -13.16
N PRO A 300 32.18 -24.15 -12.44
CA PRO A 300 30.74 -24.34 -12.48
C PRO A 300 29.97 -23.28 -11.66
N PHE A 301 30.68 -22.37 -10.98
CA PHE A 301 30.12 -21.33 -10.11
C PHE A 301 28.97 -20.54 -10.75
N ALA A 302 29.07 -20.19 -12.04
CA ALA A 302 28.05 -19.40 -12.73
C ALA A 302 26.64 -20.03 -12.68
N TYR A 303 26.56 -21.35 -12.51
CA TYR A 303 25.31 -22.08 -12.46
C TYR A 303 24.71 -22.21 -11.05
N ILE A 304 25.48 -21.92 -9.99
CA ILE A 304 25.00 -21.99 -8.59
C ILE A 304 23.79 -21.07 -8.38
N SER A 305 23.91 -19.81 -8.82
CA SER A 305 22.81 -18.84 -8.76
C SER A 305 21.63 -19.23 -9.66
N ALA A 306 21.90 -19.78 -10.85
CA ALA A 306 20.87 -20.15 -11.82
C ALA A 306 20.02 -21.35 -11.34
N PHE A 307 20.65 -22.29 -10.65
CA PHE A 307 19.97 -23.43 -10.04
C PHE A 307 19.42 -23.14 -8.64
N ALA A 308 19.59 -21.92 -8.12
CA ALA A 308 19.18 -21.53 -6.77
C ALA A 308 19.69 -22.52 -5.69
N VAL A 309 20.97 -22.90 -5.80
CA VAL A 309 21.62 -23.82 -4.87
C VAL A 309 21.67 -23.20 -3.46
N ASP A 310 21.12 -23.90 -2.46
CA ASP A 310 21.16 -23.48 -1.06
C ASP A 310 22.48 -23.90 -0.38
N LEU A 311 23.15 -24.97 -0.84
CA LEU A 311 24.47 -25.41 -0.39
C LEU A 311 25.32 -25.96 -1.53
N PHE A 312 26.55 -25.46 -1.69
CA PHE A 312 27.52 -25.95 -2.65
C PHE A 312 28.68 -26.70 -1.97
N LEU A 313 28.86 -27.97 -2.32
CA LEU A 313 29.95 -28.82 -1.82
C LEU A 313 30.93 -29.13 -2.94
N SER A 314 32.20 -28.78 -2.74
CA SER A 314 33.26 -29.02 -3.72
C SER A 314 34.55 -29.44 -3.05
N THR A 315 35.43 -30.09 -3.80
CA THR A 315 36.82 -30.35 -3.40
C THR A 315 37.76 -29.21 -3.82
N SER A 316 37.26 -28.24 -4.61
CA SER A 316 38.06 -27.08 -5.07
C SER A 316 37.85 -25.87 -4.14
N PRO A 317 38.88 -25.43 -3.39
CA PRO A 317 38.77 -24.25 -2.53
C PRO A 317 38.46 -22.96 -3.30
N VAL A 318 38.89 -22.88 -4.56
CA VAL A 318 38.69 -21.71 -5.41
C VAL A 318 37.21 -21.53 -5.75
N ASP A 319 36.52 -22.59 -6.17
CA ASP A 319 35.09 -22.52 -6.48
C ASP A 319 34.25 -22.20 -5.23
N VAL A 320 34.66 -22.73 -4.08
CA VAL A 320 34.00 -22.48 -2.79
C VAL A 320 34.13 -21.01 -2.40
N ARG A 321 35.33 -20.42 -2.51
CA ARG A 321 35.55 -19.01 -2.21
C ARG A 321 34.70 -18.10 -3.11
N MET A 322 34.67 -18.39 -4.43
CA MET A 322 33.82 -17.65 -5.37
C MET A 322 32.33 -17.75 -5.01
N ALA A 323 31.87 -18.93 -4.58
CA ALA A 323 30.49 -19.14 -4.14
C ALA A 323 30.15 -18.32 -2.87
N LEU A 324 31.05 -18.33 -1.87
CA LEU A 324 30.90 -17.57 -0.63
C LEU A 324 30.89 -16.05 -0.88
N GLU A 325 31.79 -15.54 -1.72
CA GLU A 325 31.83 -14.12 -2.11
C GLU A 325 30.55 -13.65 -2.81
N ALA A 326 29.88 -14.55 -3.52
CA ALA A 326 28.58 -14.29 -4.15
C ALA A 326 27.38 -14.44 -3.20
N GLY A 327 27.62 -14.77 -1.92
CA GLY A 327 26.58 -14.91 -0.90
C GLY A 327 25.89 -16.27 -0.86
N HIS A 328 26.47 -17.30 -1.46
CA HIS A 328 25.95 -18.68 -1.40
C HIS A 328 26.69 -19.49 -0.33
N ALA A 329 25.98 -20.35 0.40
CA ALA A 329 26.62 -21.26 1.34
C ALA A 329 27.46 -22.28 0.57
N ALA A 330 28.76 -22.34 0.84
CA ALA A 330 29.64 -23.29 0.20
C ALA A 330 30.74 -23.78 1.15
N ALA A 331 31.16 -25.02 0.97
CA ALA A 331 32.23 -25.62 1.75
C ALA A 331 33.15 -26.51 0.90
N THR A 332 34.43 -26.49 1.26
CA THR A 332 35.45 -27.39 0.72
C THR A 332 35.42 -28.69 1.51
N ILE A 333 35.07 -29.80 0.88
CA ILE A 333 35.06 -31.11 1.52
C ILE A 333 36.51 -31.59 1.71
N LEU A 334 36.91 -31.84 2.95
CA LEU A 334 38.20 -32.43 3.28
C LEU A 334 38.08 -33.95 3.41
N SER A 335 39.17 -34.64 3.06
CA SER A 335 39.19 -36.12 3.03
C SER A 335 39.24 -36.70 4.45
N GLY A 336 38.09 -37.12 4.98
CA GLY A 336 37.96 -37.73 6.30
C GLY A 336 37.58 -39.21 6.23
N LYS A 337 37.83 -39.95 7.33
CA LYS A 337 37.19 -41.25 7.53
C LYS A 337 35.72 -40.98 7.83
N GLY A 338 34.89 -41.04 6.78
CA GLY A 338 33.43 -40.97 6.92
C GLY A 338 32.99 -41.98 7.98
N ASN A 339 32.19 -41.53 8.93
CA ASN A 339 31.58 -42.42 9.90
C ASN A 339 30.55 -43.25 9.11
N ASP A 340 30.88 -44.48 8.74
CA ASP A 340 29.97 -45.49 8.15
C ASP A 340 28.92 -45.96 9.18
N ALA A 341 28.54 -45.09 10.10
CA ALA A 341 27.50 -45.37 11.06
C ALA A 341 26.20 -45.54 10.27
N ASP A 342 25.65 -46.75 10.33
CA ASP A 342 24.41 -47.24 9.71
C ASP A 342 23.14 -46.52 10.22
N ASN A 343 23.30 -45.30 10.74
CA ASN A 343 22.23 -44.46 11.23
C ASN A 343 21.51 -43.81 10.05
N GLU A 344 20.22 -44.07 9.91
CA GLU A 344 19.36 -43.49 8.87
C GLU A 344 19.14 -41.97 9.07
N GLN A 345 19.41 -41.45 10.28
CA GLN A 345 19.27 -40.04 10.59
C GLN A 345 20.41 -39.21 10.00
N LEU A 346 20.06 -38.05 9.43
CA LEU A 346 20.98 -37.04 8.92
C LEU A 346 21.38 -36.08 10.05
N CYS A 347 22.65 -36.08 10.42
CA CYS A 347 23.19 -35.25 11.50
C CYS A 347 24.17 -34.21 10.94
N ILE A 348 23.80 -32.93 10.97
CA ILE A 348 24.65 -31.84 10.46
C ILE A 348 25.07 -30.94 11.62
N ALA A 349 26.38 -30.72 11.76
CA ALA A 349 26.94 -29.82 12.76
C ALA A 349 27.54 -28.58 12.09
N PHE A 350 27.41 -27.43 12.76
CA PHE A 350 27.90 -26.15 12.28
C PHE A 350 28.71 -25.45 13.36
N ASP A 351 29.82 -24.84 12.99
CA ASP A 351 30.39 -23.81 13.83
C ASP A 351 29.47 -22.58 13.89
N GLY A 352 29.44 -21.92 15.04
CA GLY A 352 28.64 -20.72 15.21
C GLY A 352 29.24 -19.51 14.50
N ASP A 353 30.52 -19.25 14.72
CA ASP A 353 31.18 -18.02 14.31
C ASP A 353 31.62 -18.13 12.85
N ALA A 354 31.47 -17.05 12.08
CA ALA A 354 31.79 -16.97 10.64
C ALA A 354 31.11 -17.99 9.69
N VAL A 355 30.35 -18.97 10.21
CA VAL A 355 29.57 -19.96 9.45
C VAL A 355 28.07 -19.64 9.53
N ILE A 356 27.45 -19.75 10.70
CA ILE A 356 26.02 -19.42 10.91
C ILE A 356 25.83 -17.93 11.17
N PHE A 357 26.67 -17.35 12.03
CA PHE A 357 26.64 -15.94 12.39
C PHE A 357 27.75 -15.17 11.67
N SER A 358 27.60 -13.86 11.54
CA SER A 358 28.66 -13.02 10.99
C SER A 358 29.90 -12.99 11.88
N ASP A 359 31.04 -12.66 11.29
CA ASP A 359 32.35 -12.50 11.93
C ASP A 359 32.47 -11.20 12.77
N GLU A 360 31.38 -10.43 12.93
CA GLU A 360 31.34 -9.15 13.65
C GLU A 360 31.92 -9.24 15.06
N SER A 361 31.64 -10.34 15.77
CA SER A 361 32.13 -10.54 17.13
C SER A 361 33.59 -11.02 17.16
N GLU A 362 34.07 -11.72 16.13
CA GLU A 362 35.44 -12.22 16.04
C GLU A 362 36.44 -11.09 15.78
N ARG A 363 36.05 -10.06 14.99
CA ARG A 363 36.83 -8.82 14.83
C ARG A 363 37.13 -8.16 16.16
N ILE A 364 36.13 -8.08 17.04
CA ILE A 364 36.27 -7.47 18.37
C ILE A 364 37.23 -8.29 19.24
N TYR A 365 37.18 -9.63 19.14
CA TYR A 365 38.13 -10.49 19.83
C TYR A 365 39.57 -10.28 19.36
N LYS A 366 39.81 -10.22 18.04
CA LYS A 366 41.16 -9.98 17.47
C LYS A 366 41.70 -8.58 17.79
N GLU A 367 40.86 -7.55 17.79
CA GLU A 367 41.28 -6.16 18.05
C GLU A 367 41.45 -5.84 19.55
N LYS A 368 40.60 -6.41 20.42
CA LYS A 368 40.43 -5.93 21.82
C LYS A 368 40.47 -7.03 22.88
N GLY A 369 40.63 -8.30 22.48
CA GLY A 369 40.77 -9.44 23.38
C GLY A 369 39.46 -9.99 23.96
N LEU A 370 39.58 -11.02 24.81
CA LEU A 370 38.47 -11.83 25.34
C LEU A 370 37.51 -11.06 26.27
N GLU A 371 38.03 -10.14 27.08
CA GLU A 371 37.21 -9.34 28.01
C GLU A 371 36.27 -8.39 27.25
N ALA A 372 36.81 -7.67 26.26
CA ALA A 372 36.03 -6.77 25.41
C ALA A 372 34.97 -7.53 24.58
N PHE A 373 35.30 -8.74 24.11
CA PHE A 373 34.35 -9.63 23.46
C PHE A 373 33.18 -10.00 24.39
N THR A 374 33.48 -10.44 25.60
CA THR A 374 32.46 -10.89 26.57
C THR A 374 31.54 -9.75 26.98
N GLU A 375 32.09 -8.55 27.23
CA GLU A 375 31.29 -7.37 27.52
C GLU A 375 30.38 -6.97 26.35
N ASN A 376 30.90 -7.02 25.11
CA ASN A 376 30.12 -6.68 23.93
C ASN A 376 28.96 -7.67 23.71
N GLU A 377 29.22 -8.96 23.87
CA GLU A 377 28.19 -10.01 23.78
C GLU A 377 27.08 -9.83 24.83
N GLN A 378 27.43 -9.44 26.06
CA GLN A 378 26.45 -9.14 27.11
C GLN A 378 25.63 -7.88 26.80
N LYS A 379 26.29 -6.79 26.42
CA LYS A 379 25.62 -5.51 26.07
C LYS A 379 24.69 -5.70 24.87
N ALA A 380 25.09 -6.52 23.90
CA ALA A 380 24.34 -6.79 22.68
C ALA A 380 23.41 -8.02 22.78
N ALA A 381 23.25 -8.65 23.94
CA ALA A 381 22.52 -9.93 24.08
C ALA A 381 21.10 -9.91 23.49
N LYS A 382 20.41 -8.75 23.56
CA LYS A 382 19.04 -8.57 23.02
C LYS A 382 19.00 -8.19 21.54
N LYS A 383 20.14 -7.89 20.92
CA LYS A 383 20.26 -7.51 19.51
C LYS A 383 20.69 -8.75 18.70
N PRO A 384 19.83 -9.24 17.79
CA PRO A 384 20.18 -10.36 16.92
C PRO A 384 21.48 -10.11 16.16
N MET A 385 22.28 -11.16 15.97
CA MET A 385 23.46 -11.12 15.12
C MET A 385 23.06 -11.04 13.64
N SER A 386 23.97 -10.57 12.80
CA SER A 386 23.83 -10.73 11.35
C SER A 386 24.08 -12.19 10.94
N GLY A 387 23.51 -12.60 9.81
CA GLY A 387 23.68 -13.96 9.30
C GLY A 387 25.03 -14.14 8.62
N GLY A 388 25.68 -15.28 8.88
CA GLY A 388 26.80 -15.78 8.10
C GLY A 388 26.34 -16.50 6.81
N PRO A 389 27.28 -17.02 6.02
CA PRO A 389 27.00 -17.64 4.72
C PRO A 389 26.04 -18.83 4.79
N PHE A 390 26.02 -19.58 5.91
CA PHE A 390 25.20 -20.78 6.05
C PHE A 390 23.80 -20.52 6.63
N LYS A 391 23.43 -19.26 6.91
CA LYS A 391 22.10 -18.94 7.44
C LYS A 391 20.95 -19.41 6.53
N SER A 392 21.07 -19.19 5.21
CA SER A 392 20.05 -19.59 4.24
C SER A 392 19.88 -21.11 4.19
N PHE A 393 21.00 -21.84 4.21
CA PHE A 393 21.01 -23.30 4.27
C PHE A 393 20.41 -23.84 5.58
N LEU A 394 20.77 -23.26 6.73
CA LEU A 394 20.19 -23.64 8.02
C LEU A 394 18.67 -23.38 8.05
N SER A 395 18.20 -22.28 7.46
CA SER A 395 16.77 -22.01 7.29
C SER A 395 16.09 -23.04 6.38
N ALA A 396 16.77 -23.50 5.33
CA ALA A 396 16.27 -24.58 4.47
C ALA A 396 16.16 -25.92 5.21
N LEU A 397 17.15 -26.28 6.03
CA LEU A 397 17.10 -27.45 6.89
C LEU A 397 15.96 -27.35 7.92
N HIS A 398 15.79 -26.19 8.55
CA HIS A 398 14.68 -25.97 9.48
C HIS A 398 13.30 -26.16 8.81
N ARG A 399 13.14 -25.69 7.56
CA ARG A 399 11.91 -25.95 6.79
C ARG A 399 11.66 -27.44 6.61
N LEU A 400 12.69 -28.22 6.26
CA LEU A 400 12.56 -29.68 6.16
C LEU A 400 12.17 -30.31 7.51
N GLN A 401 12.81 -29.88 8.61
CA GLN A 401 12.49 -30.36 9.96
C GLN A 401 11.03 -30.06 10.34
N SER A 402 10.46 -28.95 9.88
CA SER A 402 9.08 -28.55 10.20
C SER A 402 7.99 -29.49 9.64
N PHE A 403 8.34 -30.37 8.70
CA PHE A 403 7.43 -31.41 8.19
C PHE A 403 7.36 -32.63 9.12
N PHE A 404 8.29 -32.76 10.07
CA PHE A 404 8.37 -33.90 10.99
C PHE A 404 8.09 -33.48 12.44
N PRO A 405 7.54 -34.37 13.27
CA PRO A 405 7.43 -34.15 14.71
C PRO A 405 8.81 -33.98 15.35
N GLU A 406 8.90 -33.20 16.43
CA GLU A 406 10.19 -32.84 17.02
C GLU A 406 11.02 -34.03 17.49
N GLU A 407 10.36 -35.06 18.03
CA GLU A 407 10.97 -36.25 18.62
C GLU A 407 11.45 -37.28 17.59
N SER A 408 10.98 -37.18 16.33
CA SER A 408 11.22 -38.19 15.28
C SER A 408 11.74 -37.57 13.97
N SER A 409 12.29 -36.36 14.03
CA SER A 409 12.85 -35.71 12.85
C SER A 409 14.04 -36.51 12.29
N PRO A 410 14.02 -36.90 11.00
CA PRO A 410 15.14 -37.58 10.36
C PRO A 410 16.34 -36.65 10.13
N VAL A 411 16.19 -35.34 10.35
CA VAL A 411 17.26 -34.34 10.28
C VAL A 411 17.52 -33.77 11.67
N ARG A 412 18.76 -33.88 12.15
CA ARG A 412 19.24 -33.26 13.38
C ARG A 412 20.33 -32.24 13.08
N THR A 413 20.21 -31.08 13.71
CA THR A 413 21.19 -29.99 13.59
C THR A 413 21.85 -29.71 14.92
N ALA A 414 23.17 -29.54 14.91
CA ALA A 414 23.95 -29.14 16.07
C ALA A 414 24.68 -27.82 15.80
N LEU A 415 24.60 -26.91 16.77
CA LEU A 415 25.47 -25.74 16.84
C LEU A 415 26.64 -26.07 17.75
N VAL A 416 27.85 -26.02 17.23
CA VAL A 416 29.09 -26.18 18.00
C VAL A 416 29.78 -24.82 18.03
N THR A 417 30.20 -24.36 19.19
CA THR A 417 30.90 -23.07 19.27
C THR A 417 31.91 -23.06 20.40
N ALA A 418 33.02 -22.34 20.19
CA ALA A 418 34.00 -22.07 21.24
C ALA A 418 33.45 -21.10 22.32
N ARG A 419 32.32 -20.43 22.07
CA ARG A 419 31.66 -19.55 23.04
C ARG A 419 31.26 -20.31 24.30
N SER A 420 31.38 -19.66 25.45
CA SER A 420 30.97 -20.18 26.76
C SER A 420 29.93 -19.26 27.41
N ALA A 421 29.33 -19.68 28.52
CA ALA A 421 28.49 -18.79 29.32
C ALA A 421 29.32 -17.60 29.83
N PRO A 422 28.85 -16.34 29.69
CA PRO A 422 27.48 -15.90 29.41
C PRO A 422 27.17 -15.54 27.94
N ALA A 423 28.10 -15.71 26.99
CA ALA A 423 27.92 -15.32 25.58
C ALA A 423 26.88 -16.15 24.80
N HIS A 424 26.41 -17.28 25.35
CA HIS A 424 25.36 -18.13 24.76
C HIS A 424 24.00 -17.45 24.59
N GLU A 425 23.66 -16.43 25.39
CA GLU A 425 22.33 -15.80 25.37
C GLU A 425 22.00 -15.17 24.01
N ARG A 426 22.97 -14.45 23.43
CA ARG A 426 22.80 -13.74 22.16
C ARG A 426 22.55 -14.71 20.99
N VAL A 427 23.27 -15.84 21.00
CA VAL A 427 23.14 -16.92 20.02
C VAL A 427 21.72 -17.49 20.04
N VAL A 428 21.23 -17.89 21.22
CA VAL A 428 19.90 -18.48 21.38
C VAL A 428 18.79 -17.48 21.00
N ARG A 429 18.93 -16.22 21.40
CA ARG A 429 17.97 -15.15 21.02
C ARG A 429 17.99 -14.86 19.53
N THR A 430 19.16 -14.94 18.88
CA THR A 430 19.28 -14.76 17.43
C THR A 430 18.56 -15.86 16.67
N LEU A 431 18.80 -17.13 17.02
CA LEU A 431 18.08 -18.27 16.41
C LEU A 431 16.57 -18.18 16.60
N ARG A 432 16.12 -17.78 17.80
CA ARG A 432 14.70 -17.52 18.07
C ARG A 432 14.15 -16.39 17.20
N SER A 433 14.89 -15.30 17.03
CA SER A 433 14.46 -14.17 16.18
C SER A 433 14.36 -14.55 14.70
N TRP A 434 15.17 -15.50 14.26
CA TRP A 434 15.12 -16.06 12.91
C TRP A 434 14.08 -17.17 12.76
N ASN A 435 13.41 -17.55 13.85
CA ASN A 435 12.50 -18.70 13.91
C ASN A 435 13.17 -19.98 13.37
N ILE A 436 14.42 -20.22 13.77
CA ILE A 436 15.19 -21.41 13.41
C ILE A 436 15.35 -22.27 14.66
N ARG A 437 14.95 -23.53 14.55
CA ARG A 437 15.20 -24.56 15.56
C ARG A 437 16.57 -25.21 15.31
N ILE A 438 17.28 -25.49 16.40
CA ILE A 438 18.47 -26.35 16.44
C ILE A 438 18.22 -27.41 17.50
N ASP A 439 18.62 -28.66 17.25
CA ASP A 439 18.36 -29.79 18.16
C ASP A 439 19.38 -29.86 19.31
N GLU A 440 20.65 -29.55 19.03
CA GLU A 440 21.70 -29.50 20.05
C GLU A 440 22.52 -28.21 19.95
N ALA A 441 22.85 -27.61 21.09
CA ALA A 441 23.75 -26.46 21.16
C ALA A 441 24.89 -26.75 22.15
N LEU A 442 26.10 -26.88 21.62
CA LEU A 442 27.32 -27.29 22.32
C LEU A 442 28.23 -26.06 22.49
N PHE A 443 28.29 -25.55 23.72
CA PHE A 443 29.13 -24.41 24.11
C PHE A 443 30.41 -24.94 24.77
N LEU A 444 31.46 -25.12 23.96
CA LEU A 444 32.62 -25.93 24.35
C LEU A 444 33.73 -25.15 25.08
N GLY A 445 33.70 -23.81 25.09
CA GLY A 445 34.67 -23.01 25.82
C GLY A 445 36.14 -23.25 25.43
N GLY A 446 36.40 -23.68 24.19
CA GLY A 446 37.74 -24.00 23.69
C GLY A 446 38.17 -25.47 23.84
N MET A 447 37.29 -26.39 24.27
CA MET A 447 37.56 -27.83 24.19
C MET A 447 37.62 -28.33 22.74
N ASP A 448 38.32 -29.45 22.51
CA ASP A 448 38.37 -30.11 21.20
C ASP A 448 36.97 -30.54 20.74
N LYS A 449 36.61 -30.18 19.51
CA LYS A 449 35.26 -30.40 18.95
C LYS A 449 35.04 -31.84 18.52
N GLY A 450 36.11 -32.57 18.18
CA GLY A 450 36.04 -33.87 17.52
C GLY A 450 35.30 -34.94 18.31
N VAL A 451 35.58 -35.04 19.62
CA VAL A 451 34.93 -36.03 20.52
C VAL A 451 33.41 -35.80 20.63
N PHE A 452 32.99 -34.53 20.64
CA PHE A 452 31.58 -34.15 20.72
C PHE A 452 30.86 -34.42 19.40
N LEU A 453 31.50 -34.10 18.26
CA LEU A 453 30.96 -34.40 16.92
C LEU A 453 30.76 -35.90 16.71
N LYS A 454 31.71 -36.72 17.18
CA LYS A 454 31.57 -38.19 17.18
C LYS A 454 30.41 -38.66 18.04
N SER A 455 30.23 -38.07 19.22
CA SER A 455 29.14 -38.43 20.15
C SER A 455 27.76 -38.04 19.60
N PHE A 456 27.68 -36.89 18.93
CA PHE A 456 26.48 -36.47 18.19
C PHE A 456 26.19 -37.37 16.98
N GLY A 457 27.22 -38.04 16.46
CA GLY A 457 27.13 -38.83 15.24
C GLY A 457 26.99 -37.95 14.00
N ALA A 458 27.70 -36.82 13.95
CA ALA A 458 27.68 -35.92 12.81
C ALA A 458 28.09 -36.66 11.52
N ASP A 459 27.33 -36.44 10.45
CA ASP A 459 27.68 -36.84 9.08
C ASP A 459 28.64 -35.83 8.45
N ILE A 460 28.43 -34.55 8.75
CA ILE A 460 29.28 -33.46 8.30
C ILE A 460 29.36 -32.35 9.35
N PHE A 461 30.55 -31.76 9.48
CA PHE A 461 30.79 -30.58 10.29
C PHE A 461 31.34 -29.43 9.44
N PHE A 462 30.71 -28.26 9.53
CA PHE A 462 31.17 -27.04 8.83
C PHE A 462 31.87 -26.08 9.78
N ASP A 463 33.10 -25.71 9.48
CA ASP A 463 33.91 -24.78 10.29
C ASP A 463 34.69 -23.84 9.36
N ASP A 464 34.92 -22.62 9.82
CA ASP A 464 35.67 -21.62 9.08
C ASP A 464 37.18 -21.79 9.21
N GLN A 465 37.66 -22.48 10.25
CA GLN A 465 39.08 -22.66 10.52
C GLN A 465 39.58 -24.02 10.03
N THR A 466 40.66 -24.00 9.25
CA THR A 466 41.28 -25.22 8.73
C THR A 466 41.77 -26.15 9.84
N SER A 467 42.34 -25.61 10.92
CA SER A 467 42.82 -26.39 12.08
C SER A 467 41.71 -27.16 12.79
N HIS A 468 40.52 -26.55 12.96
CA HIS A 468 39.36 -27.23 13.52
C HIS A 468 38.84 -28.31 12.58
N CYS A 469 38.81 -28.01 11.28
CA CYS A 469 38.43 -28.99 10.27
C CYS A 469 39.37 -30.20 10.29
N GLU A 470 40.68 -30.00 10.38
CA GLU A 470 41.68 -31.07 10.44
C GLU A 470 41.55 -31.93 11.70
N SER A 471 41.37 -31.31 12.88
CA SER A 471 41.17 -32.05 14.14
C SER A 471 39.89 -32.90 14.09
N ALA A 472 38.79 -32.33 13.60
CA ALA A 472 37.52 -33.05 13.48
C ALA A 472 37.52 -34.11 12.36
N ASN A 473 38.41 -33.98 11.36
CA ASN A 473 38.52 -34.90 10.23
C ASN A 473 38.95 -36.33 10.63
N GLU A 474 39.54 -36.49 11.83
CA GLU A 474 39.85 -37.80 12.41
C GLU A 474 38.60 -38.60 12.81
N HIS A 475 37.45 -37.93 12.91
CA HIS A 475 36.23 -38.50 13.47
C HIS A 475 35.01 -38.36 12.56
N VAL A 476 34.91 -37.27 11.79
CA VAL A 476 33.74 -36.91 10.98
C VAL A 476 34.20 -36.22 9.69
N ALA A 477 33.41 -36.31 8.61
CA ALA A 477 33.70 -35.53 7.40
C ALA A 477 33.59 -34.02 7.69
N THR A 478 34.58 -33.24 7.26
CA THR A 478 34.60 -31.79 7.50
C THR A 478 34.48 -30.99 6.21
N GLY A 479 33.72 -29.90 6.30
CA GLY A 479 33.53 -28.92 5.26
C GLY A 479 34.16 -27.59 5.68
N HIS A 480 35.31 -27.26 5.11
CA HIS A 480 35.99 -26.01 5.39
C HIS A 480 35.31 -24.85 4.67
N VAL A 481 34.92 -23.81 5.41
CA VAL A 481 34.25 -22.61 4.92
C VAL A 481 35.23 -21.44 4.95
N PRO A 482 35.99 -21.16 3.86
CA PRO A 482 37.00 -20.10 3.85
C PRO A 482 36.35 -18.71 3.84
N HIS A 483 35.79 -18.29 4.99
CA HIS A 483 35.08 -17.04 5.23
C HIS A 483 35.54 -16.42 6.56
N GLY A 484 35.34 -15.10 6.71
CA GLY A 484 35.69 -14.38 7.93
C GLY A 484 37.17 -14.04 8.08
N VAL A 485 37.49 -13.31 9.15
CA VAL A 485 38.83 -12.74 9.43
C VAL A 485 39.91 -13.81 9.63
N ALA A 486 39.55 -15.06 9.91
CA ALA A 486 40.50 -16.16 10.01
C ALA A 486 41.09 -16.58 8.64
N ASN A 487 40.44 -16.16 7.54
CA ASN A 487 40.76 -16.53 6.16
C ASN A 487 41.10 -15.33 5.25
N GLU A 488 41.13 -14.11 5.82
CA GLU A 488 41.71 -12.88 5.26
C GLU A 488 43.23 -12.86 5.50
#